data_AF-A0A5D2NZB8-F1
#
_entry.id   AF-A0A5D2NZB8-F1
#
_cell.length_a   1.000
_cell.length_b   1.000
_cell.length_c   1.000
_cell.angle_alpha   90.00
_cell.angle_beta   90.00
_cell.angle_gamma   90.00
#
_symmetry.space_group_name_H-M   'P 1'
#
loop_
_entity.id
_entity.type
_entity.pdbx_description
1 polymer ?
#
loop_
_entity_poly.entity_id
_entity_poly.type
_entity_poly.pdbx_seq_one_letter_code
_entity_poly.pdbx_strand_id
1 'polypeptide(L)'
;MPISSVPGYDVAGVVLKVGSQVRTLKEGDEVYGNINEKGLDRPKRSGTLAEYTVAEENLLALKPKNLGFIEAAAIPLAIGTAYEGLQKTALSPGKSILVLRGAGGVGTMVIQLAKHVFGASKVAATSSSAKLELLKSLGADLAIDYTKDNFEDLPEKFDVIYDAIGQSERAVKAIKEGGKVVTIEPVGELAEPAFRFILTSSGAMLETLNAFLENGKVKPVIDPRGTFAFSQTPQAFSYLETGRVTVSLDMQVHVSKFTWNLSTNSSNQTSR
;
A
#
# COMPACT_ATOMS: atom_id res chain seq x y z
N MET A 1 24.18 -0.79 21.65
CA MET A 1 24.49 -0.50 20.22
C MET A 1 23.18 -0.19 19.51
N PRO A 2 23.10 0.85 18.66
CA PRO A 2 21.91 1.04 17.86
C PRO A 2 21.73 -0.19 16.95
N ILE A 3 20.51 -0.68 16.84
CA ILE A 3 20.18 -1.85 16.03
C ILE A 3 20.33 -1.42 14.56
N SER A 4 21.41 -1.86 13.90
CA SER A 4 21.60 -1.63 12.47
C SER A 4 20.47 -2.33 11.70
N SER A 5 19.71 -1.57 10.93
CA SER A 5 18.69 -2.08 10.02
C SER A 5 18.73 -1.31 8.71
N VAL A 6 18.52 -2.03 7.61
CA VAL A 6 18.26 -1.44 6.29
C VAL A 6 16.75 -1.24 6.19
N PRO A 7 16.25 -0.01 6.00
CA PRO A 7 14.81 0.25 5.87
C PRO A 7 14.25 -0.17 4.51
N GLY A 8 12.92 -0.13 4.37
CA GLY A 8 12.21 -0.41 3.12
C GLY A 8 11.39 -1.71 3.15
N TYR A 9 10.18 -1.64 2.61
CA TYR A 9 9.19 -2.73 2.61
C TYR A 9 8.88 -3.18 1.18
N ASP A 10 8.56 -2.22 0.32
CA ASP A 10 8.22 -2.48 -1.08
C ASP A 10 9.48 -2.64 -1.93
N VAL A 11 9.42 -3.57 -2.88
CA VAL A 11 10.47 -3.83 -3.86
C VAL A 11 9.85 -4.15 -5.22
N ALA A 12 10.55 -3.73 -6.27
CA ALA A 12 10.46 -4.35 -7.58
C ALA A 12 11.89 -4.61 -8.10
N GLY A 13 12.13 -5.77 -8.69
CA GLY A 13 13.48 -6.18 -9.08
C GLY A 13 13.50 -7.46 -9.89
N VAL A 14 14.71 -8.00 -10.11
CA VAL A 14 14.91 -9.23 -10.87
C VAL A 14 15.40 -10.32 -9.95
N VAL A 15 14.77 -11.49 -9.97
CA VAL A 15 15.20 -12.64 -9.19
C VAL A 15 16.58 -13.07 -9.68
N LEU A 16 17.58 -13.05 -8.80
CA LEU A 16 18.92 -13.54 -9.14
C LEU A 16 19.18 -14.97 -8.71
N LYS A 17 18.54 -15.40 -7.63
CA LYS A 17 18.74 -16.72 -7.08
C LYS A 17 17.49 -17.16 -6.34
N VAL A 18 17.16 -18.44 -6.46
CA VAL A 18 16.03 -19.06 -5.77
C VAL A 18 16.50 -20.07 -4.73
N GLY A 19 15.77 -20.16 -3.62
CA GLY A 19 15.98 -21.21 -2.62
C GLY A 19 15.48 -22.57 -3.11
N SER A 20 15.96 -23.67 -2.53
CA SER A 20 15.59 -25.04 -2.94
C SER A 20 14.10 -25.38 -2.77
N GLN A 21 13.38 -24.60 -1.97
CA GLN A 21 11.95 -24.77 -1.70
C GLN A 21 11.06 -23.85 -2.56
N VAL A 22 11.63 -22.91 -3.31
CA VAL A 22 10.90 -22.05 -4.26
C VAL A 22 10.35 -22.91 -5.39
N ARG A 23 9.14 -22.60 -5.87
CA ARG A 23 8.39 -23.40 -6.86
C ARG A 23 7.83 -22.61 -8.02
N THR A 24 7.44 -21.37 -7.81
CA THR A 24 6.75 -20.51 -8.78
C THR A 24 7.67 -19.47 -9.41
N LEU A 25 8.75 -19.07 -8.73
CA LEU A 25 9.73 -18.11 -9.23
C LEU A 25 11.03 -18.78 -9.71
N LYS A 26 11.69 -18.15 -10.69
CA LYS A 26 13.03 -18.56 -11.18
C LYS A 26 13.94 -17.35 -11.40
N GLU A 27 15.23 -17.62 -11.53
CA GLU A 27 16.23 -16.60 -11.90
C GLU A 27 15.83 -15.92 -13.22
N GLY A 28 15.97 -14.60 -13.27
CA GLY A 28 15.56 -13.75 -14.39
C GLY A 28 14.11 -13.25 -14.34
N ASP A 29 13.26 -13.74 -13.43
CA ASP A 29 11.91 -13.22 -13.30
C ASP A 29 11.90 -11.78 -12.77
N GLU A 30 11.10 -10.91 -13.40
CA GLU A 30 10.80 -9.58 -12.88
C GLU A 30 9.66 -9.69 -11.87
N VAL A 31 9.91 -9.27 -10.62
CA VAL A 31 8.98 -9.43 -9.50
C VAL A 31 8.76 -8.13 -8.76
N TYR A 32 7.66 -8.06 -8.01
CA TYR A 32 7.38 -6.97 -7.09
C TYR A 32 6.60 -7.47 -5.86
N GLY A 33 6.71 -6.76 -4.74
CA GLY A 33 6.01 -7.12 -3.51
C GLY A 33 6.43 -6.33 -2.27
N ASN A 34 5.73 -6.57 -1.16
CA ASN A 34 6.12 -6.10 0.17
C ASN A 34 6.79 -7.25 0.91
N ILE A 35 8.06 -7.10 1.27
CA ILE A 35 8.88 -8.18 1.83
C ILE A 35 8.53 -8.51 3.29
N ASN A 36 7.59 -7.80 3.93
CA ASN A 36 7.16 -8.08 5.29
C ASN A 36 5.70 -8.55 5.30
N GLU A 37 5.47 -9.82 5.63
CA GLU A 37 4.12 -10.40 5.77
C GLU A 37 3.29 -9.63 6.80
N LYS A 38 3.84 -9.40 7.99
CA LYS A 38 3.22 -8.62 9.07
C LYS A 38 4.09 -7.42 9.40
N GLY A 39 3.71 -6.24 8.91
CA GLY A 39 4.61 -5.07 8.95
C GLY A 39 5.05 -4.62 10.35
N LEU A 40 4.25 -4.85 11.39
CA LEU A 40 4.62 -4.46 12.76
C LEU A 40 5.15 -5.62 13.62
N ASP A 41 5.02 -6.86 13.16
CA ASP A 41 5.47 -8.05 13.91
C ASP A 41 6.81 -8.53 13.36
N ARG A 42 7.89 -8.06 13.99
CA ARG A 42 9.28 -8.42 13.68
C ARG A 42 9.64 -8.21 12.19
N PRO A 43 9.56 -6.96 11.69
CA PRO A 43 9.96 -6.68 10.31
C PRO A 43 11.42 -7.06 10.07
N LYS A 44 11.73 -7.40 8.81
CA LYS A 44 13.07 -7.79 8.39
C LYS A 44 14.07 -6.69 8.70
N ARG A 45 15.25 -7.08 9.19
CA ARG A 45 16.38 -6.16 9.40
C ARG A 45 17.06 -5.74 8.10
N SER A 46 16.95 -6.57 7.06
CA SER A 46 17.48 -6.30 5.72
C SER A 46 16.32 -5.91 4.80
N GLY A 47 15.98 -4.62 4.81
CA GLY A 47 14.91 -4.04 4.00
C GLY A 47 15.23 -3.95 2.51
N THR A 48 14.46 -3.13 1.80
CA THR A 48 14.50 -2.99 0.34
C THR A 48 15.32 -1.80 -0.15
N LEU A 49 15.71 -0.87 0.73
CA LEU A 49 16.61 0.23 0.40
C LEU A 49 18.08 -0.24 0.39
N ALA A 50 18.34 -1.24 -0.45
CA ALA A 50 19.64 -1.85 -0.70
C ALA A 50 19.64 -2.51 -2.08
N GLU A 51 20.81 -2.58 -2.72
CA GLU A 51 21.01 -3.25 -4.01
C GLU A 51 20.65 -4.74 -3.99
N TYR A 52 20.48 -5.34 -2.82
CA TYR A 52 20.12 -6.75 -2.66
C TYR A 52 19.22 -6.87 -1.43
N THR A 53 18.13 -7.63 -1.54
CA THR A 53 17.31 -7.98 -0.38
C THR A 53 16.98 -9.47 -0.40
N VAL A 54 16.18 -9.96 0.55
CA VAL A 54 15.69 -11.34 0.60
C VAL A 54 14.21 -11.32 0.91
N ALA A 55 13.43 -11.97 0.07
CA ALA A 55 11.98 -12.06 0.21
C ALA A 55 11.51 -13.50 0.07
N GLU A 56 10.48 -13.85 0.83
CA GLU A 56 9.77 -15.11 0.70
C GLU A 56 8.93 -15.13 -0.58
N GLU A 57 8.88 -16.29 -1.25
CA GLU A 57 8.15 -16.47 -2.51
C GLU A 57 6.67 -16.05 -2.42
N ASN A 58 6.02 -16.32 -1.29
CA ASN A 58 4.61 -16.01 -1.06
C ASN A 58 4.32 -14.50 -0.91
N LEU A 59 5.33 -13.65 -0.81
CA LEU A 59 5.19 -12.20 -0.70
C LEU A 59 5.41 -11.46 -2.03
N LEU A 60 5.83 -12.20 -3.07
CA LEU A 60 6.14 -11.66 -4.37
C LEU A 60 5.12 -12.10 -5.41
N ALA A 61 4.90 -11.24 -6.39
CA ALA A 61 4.20 -11.55 -7.62
C ALA A 61 5.08 -11.19 -8.82
N LEU A 62 4.80 -11.79 -9.98
CA LEU A 62 5.38 -11.33 -11.23
C LEU A 62 4.94 -9.89 -11.51
N LYS A 63 5.90 -9.04 -11.89
CA LYS A 63 5.65 -7.64 -12.24
C LYS A 63 4.74 -7.58 -13.48
N PRO A 64 3.67 -6.76 -13.47
CA PRO A 64 2.93 -6.43 -14.68
C PRO A 64 3.85 -5.99 -15.82
N LYS A 65 3.67 -6.56 -17.02
CA LYS A 65 4.60 -6.34 -18.14
C LYS A 65 4.60 -4.91 -18.65
N ASN A 66 3.49 -4.19 -18.47
CA ASN A 66 3.32 -2.80 -18.89
C ASN A 66 3.92 -1.78 -17.91
N LEU A 67 4.30 -2.19 -16.70
CA LEU A 67 4.85 -1.29 -15.68
C LEU A 67 6.37 -1.33 -15.66
N GLY A 68 6.99 -0.15 -15.51
CA GLY A 68 8.40 -0.05 -15.14
C GLY A 68 8.66 -0.50 -13.70
N PHE A 69 9.93 -0.67 -13.33
CA PHE A 69 10.30 -1.04 -11.95
C PHE A 69 9.86 0.01 -10.93
N ILE A 70 10.00 1.30 -11.26
CA ILE A 70 9.62 2.41 -10.38
C ILE A 70 8.12 2.35 -10.06
N GLU A 71 7.33 2.18 -11.10
CA GLU A 71 5.88 2.05 -11.00
C GLU A 71 5.48 0.83 -10.17
N ALA A 72 6.12 -0.30 -10.41
CA ALA A 72 5.87 -1.52 -9.67
C ALA A 72 6.27 -1.42 -8.20
N ALA A 73 7.39 -0.79 -7.87
CA ALA A 73 7.86 -0.62 -6.49
C ALA A 73 6.96 0.32 -5.68
N ALA A 74 6.23 1.24 -6.33
CA ALA A 74 5.32 2.18 -5.67
C ALA A 74 3.98 1.57 -5.21
N ILE A 75 3.71 0.30 -5.54
CA ILE A 75 2.38 -0.33 -5.44
C ILE A 75 2.16 -1.19 -4.17
N PRO A 76 3.04 -2.13 -3.76
CA PRO A 76 2.64 -3.30 -2.99
C PRO A 76 1.98 -3.01 -1.63
N LEU A 77 2.61 -2.21 -0.76
CA LEU A 77 2.04 -1.88 0.54
C LEU A 77 0.76 -1.06 0.40
N ALA A 78 0.76 -0.06 -0.49
CA ALA A 78 -0.38 0.82 -0.68
C ALA A 78 -1.61 0.09 -1.24
N ILE A 79 -1.43 -0.69 -2.32
CA ILE A 79 -2.53 -1.42 -2.96
C ILE A 79 -3.04 -2.55 -2.07
N GLY A 80 -2.14 -3.25 -1.37
CA GLY A 80 -2.51 -4.33 -0.46
C GLY A 80 -3.34 -3.80 0.70
N THR A 81 -2.92 -2.69 1.30
CA THR A 81 -3.66 -2.02 2.37
C THR A 81 -5.03 -1.58 1.88
N ALA A 82 -5.12 -0.95 0.70
CA ALA A 82 -6.39 -0.56 0.12
C ALA A 82 -7.31 -1.78 -0.12
N TYR A 83 -6.81 -2.83 -0.78
CA TYR A 83 -7.57 -4.01 -1.12
C TYR A 83 -8.10 -4.77 0.10
N GLU A 84 -7.23 -5.06 1.07
CA GLU A 84 -7.63 -5.78 2.29
C GLU A 84 -8.64 -4.98 3.11
N GLY A 85 -8.46 -3.65 3.23
CA GLY A 85 -9.42 -2.80 3.94
C GLY A 85 -10.80 -2.82 3.27
N LEU A 86 -10.85 -2.72 1.94
CA LEU A 86 -12.10 -2.82 1.18
C LEU A 86 -12.79 -4.18 1.37
N GLN A 87 -12.03 -5.28 1.36
CA GLN A 87 -12.56 -6.61 1.65
C GLN A 87 -13.14 -6.71 3.07
N LYS A 88 -12.43 -6.21 4.09
CA LYS A 88 -12.90 -6.26 5.49
C LYS A 88 -14.18 -5.45 5.72
N THR A 89 -14.40 -4.39 4.94
CA THR A 89 -15.66 -3.62 4.98
C THR A 89 -16.81 -4.30 4.24
N ALA A 90 -16.54 -5.40 3.52
CA ALA A 90 -17.48 -6.03 2.59
C ALA A 90 -18.09 -5.00 1.61
N LEU A 91 -17.24 -4.12 1.08
CA LEU A 91 -17.64 -3.26 -0.03
C LEU A 91 -18.04 -4.16 -1.21
N SER A 92 -19.16 -3.85 -1.84
CA SER A 92 -19.75 -4.65 -2.90
C SER A 92 -20.35 -3.75 -3.97
N PRO A 93 -20.63 -4.27 -5.18
CA PRO A 93 -21.23 -3.46 -6.23
C PRO A 93 -22.50 -2.75 -5.75
N GLY A 94 -22.64 -1.47 -6.15
CA GLY A 94 -23.80 -0.65 -5.78
C GLY A 94 -23.67 0.15 -4.48
N LYS A 95 -22.72 -0.20 -3.59
CA LYS A 95 -22.47 0.57 -2.36
C LYS A 95 -21.66 1.85 -2.61
N SER A 96 -21.81 2.85 -1.75
CA SER A 96 -21.03 4.09 -1.77
C SER A 96 -19.90 4.07 -0.73
N ILE A 97 -18.80 4.75 -1.05
CA ILE A 97 -17.63 4.87 -0.18
C ILE A 97 -17.15 6.33 -0.09
N LEU A 98 -16.70 6.73 1.10
CA LEU A 98 -15.93 7.95 1.31
C LEU A 98 -14.50 7.59 1.74
N VAL A 99 -13.51 8.14 1.04
CA VAL A 99 -12.07 7.95 1.30
C VAL A 99 -11.51 9.21 1.95
N LEU A 100 -11.12 9.13 3.22
CA LEU A 100 -10.42 10.24 3.88
C LEU A 100 -8.94 10.20 3.49
N ARG A 101 -8.39 11.36 3.10
CA ARG A 101 -7.02 11.49 2.57
C ARG A 101 -6.81 10.74 1.25
N GLY A 102 -7.70 10.99 0.30
CA GLY A 102 -7.73 10.31 -1.00
C GLY A 102 -6.50 10.54 -1.89
N ALA A 103 -5.71 11.59 -1.65
CA ALA A 103 -4.54 11.91 -2.46
C ALA A 103 -3.20 11.46 -1.82
N GLY A 104 -3.24 10.47 -0.92
CA GLY A 104 -2.06 9.80 -0.39
C GLY A 104 -1.83 8.42 -1.02
N GLY A 105 -0.74 7.73 -0.65
CA GLY A 105 -0.39 6.42 -1.22
C GLY A 105 -1.51 5.39 -1.15
N VAL A 106 -2.09 5.17 0.04
CA VAL A 106 -3.23 4.24 0.18
C VAL A 106 -4.50 4.83 -0.42
N GLY A 107 -4.81 6.10 -0.14
CA GLY A 107 -6.06 6.73 -0.60
C GLY A 107 -6.26 6.69 -2.12
N THR A 108 -5.19 6.90 -2.89
CA THR A 108 -5.23 6.83 -4.36
C THR A 108 -5.55 5.42 -4.86
N MET A 109 -5.06 4.39 -4.17
CA MET A 109 -5.40 2.99 -4.47
C MET A 109 -6.83 2.65 -4.04
N VAL A 110 -7.30 3.14 -2.89
CA VAL A 110 -8.68 2.92 -2.42
C VAL A 110 -9.70 3.44 -3.43
N ILE A 111 -9.50 4.65 -3.96
CA ILE A 111 -10.41 5.24 -4.96
C ILE A 111 -10.51 4.34 -6.20
N GLN A 112 -9.36 3.97 -6.78
CA GLN A 112 -9.30 3.18 -8.00
C GLN A 112 -9.88 1.77 -7.79
N LEU A 113 -9.51 1.10 -6.70
CA LEU A 113 -10.02 -0.25 -6.39
C LEU A 113 -11.53 -0.21 -6.12
N ALA A 114 -12.01 0.75 -5.32
CA ALA A 114 -13.44 0.89 -5.04
C ALA A 114 -14.24 1.04 -6.34
N LYS A 115 -13.78 1.89 -7.26
CA LYS A 115 -14.47 2.14 -8.54
C LYS A 115 -14.36 0.97 -9.50
N HIS A 116 -13.15 0.44 -9.71
CA HIS A 116 -12.86 -0.43 -10.86
C HIS A 116 -12.83 -1.92 -10.52
N VAL A 117 -12.65 -2.28 -9.24
CA VAL A 117 -12.56 -3.68 -8.77
C VAL A 117 -13.79 -4.07 -7.96
N PHE A 118 -14.21 -3.21 -7.02
CA PHE A 118 -15.34 -3.50 -6.12
C PHE A 118 -16.69 -2.98 -6.63
N GLY A 119 -16.70 -2.19 -7.72
CA GLY A 119 -17.93 -1.74 -8.39
C GLY A 119 -18.76 -0.76 -7.55
N ALA A 120 -18.13 0.06 -6.72
CA ALA A 120 -18.81 1.09 -5.94
C ALA A 120 -19.66 1.98 -6.88
N SER A 121 -20.91 2.22 -6.50
CA SER A 121 -21.80 3.11 -7.27
C SER A 121 -21.36 4.56 -7.20
N LYS A 122 -20.76 4.94 -6.06
CA LYS A 122 -20.25 6.27 -5.80
C LYS A 122 -19.00 6.24 -4.94
N VAL A 123 -17.96 6.94 -5.39
CA VAL A 123 -16.71 7.13 -4.65
C VAL A 123 -16.55 8.61 -4.33
N ALA A 124 -16.61 8.97 -3.05
CA ALA A 124 -16.22 10.28 -2.57
C ALA A 124 -14.81 10.21 -1.96
N ALA A 125 -14.07 11.31 -2.02
CA ALA A 125 -12.74 11.37 -1.42
C ALA A 125 -12.37 12.79 -0.97
N THR A 126 -11.63 12.90 0.13
CA THR A 126 -11.18 14.20 0.67
C THR A 126 -9.73 14.49 0.29
N SER A 127 -9.45 15.74 -0.09
CA SER A 127 -8.08 16.28 -0.19
C SER A 127 -8.09 17.81 -0.12
N SER A 128 -6.94 18.45 -0.25
CA SER A 128 -6.86 19.91 -0.38
C SER A 128 -7.22 20.35 -1.81
N SER A 129 -7.59 21.62 -1.99
CA SER A 129 -8.04 22.17 -3.28
C SER A 129 -7.17 21.78 -4.47
N ALA A 130 -5.84 21.82 -4.30
CA ALA A 130 -4.87 21.57 -5.37
C ALA A 130 -4.86 20.12 -5.88
N LYS A 131 -5.44 19.17 -5.12
CA LYS A 131 -5.40 17.74 -5.43
C LYS A 131 -6.77 17.17 -5.81
N LEU A 132 -7.82 17.98 -5.90
CA LEU A 132 -9.18 17.50 -6.20
C LEU A 132 -9.30 16.91 -7.61
N GLU A 133 -8.64 17.51 -8.60
CA GLU A 133 -8.63 16.98 -9.98
C GLU A 133 -7.91 15.62 -10.07
N LEU A 134 -6.89 15.41 -9.24
CA LEU A 134 -6.28 14.09 -9.10
C LEU A 134 -7.30 13.07 -8.63
N LEU A 135 -8.07 13.36 -7.57
CA LEU A 135 -9.09 12.44 -7.05
C LEU A 135 -10.10 12.05 -8.14
N LYS A 136 -10.60 13.04 -8.89
CA LYS A 136 -11.54 12.80 -10.00
C LYS A 136 -10.93 11.94 -11.10
N SER A 137 -9.67 12.21 -11.47
CA SER A 137 -8.95 11.43 -12.50
C SER A 137 -8.75 9.95 -12.11
N LEU A 138 -8.75 9.66 -10.81
CA LEU A 138 -8.63 8.30 -10.26
C LEU A 138 -9.98 7.58 -10.12
N GLY A 139 -11.09 8.26 -10.38
CA GLY A 139 -12.44 7.69 -10.33
C GLY A 139 -13.31 8.16 -9.17
N ALA A 140 -12.92 9.21 -8.43
CA ALA A 140 -13.81 9.83 -7.44
C ALA A 140 -14.94 10.60 -8.15
N ASP A 141 -16.18 10.23 -7.86
CA ASP A 141 -17.39 10.93 -8.32
C ASP A 141 -17.62 12.25 -7.56
N LEU A 142 -17.13 12.32 -6.31
CA LEU A 142 -17.19 13.51 -5.46
C LEU A 142 -15.84 13.79 -4.80
N ALA A 143 -15.17 14.87 -5.21
CA ALA A 143 -13.94 15.33 -4.57
C ALA A 143 -14.27 16.45 -3.56
N ILE A 144 -13.97 16.22 -2.28
CA ILE A 144 -14.31 17.11 -1.16
C ILE A 144 -13.05 17.85 -0.72
N ASP A 145 -13.13 19.18 -0.67
CA ASP A 145 -12.06 20.04 -0.18
C ASP A 145 -12.15 20.18 1.34
N TYR A 146 -11.33 19.44 2.08
CA TYR A 146 -11.38 19.48 3.55
C TYR A 146 -10.99 20.85 4.13
N THR A 147 -10.40 21.74 3.33
CA THR A 147 -10.02 23.09 3.76
C THR A 147 -11.19 24.08 3.73
N LYS A 148 -12.31 23.68 3.11
CA LYS A 148 -13.52 24.50 2.93
C LYS A 148 -14.73 23.89 3.60
N ASP A 149 -14.86 22.57 3.49
CA ASP A 149 -16.02 21.83 3.95
C ASP A 149 -15.61 20.72 4.91
N ASN A 150 -16.41 20.52 5.95
CA ASN A 150 -16.33 19.36 6.83
C ASN A 150 -17.13 18.21 6.20
N PHE A 151 -16.46 17.10 5.87
CA PHE A 151 -17.12 15.97 5.22
C PHE A 151 -18.25 15.36 6.07
N GLU A 152 -18.14 15.45 7.40
CA GLU A 152 -19.10 14.90 8.33
C GLU A 152 -20.41 15.70 8.42
N ASP A 153 -20.34 16.98 8.08
CA ASP A 153 -21.48 17.91 8.12
C ASP A 153 -22.29 17.84 6.81
N LEU A 154 -21.78 17.16 5.79
CA LEU A 154 -22.51 16.93 4.55
C LEU A 154 -23.75 16.05 4.82
N PRO A 155 -24.87 16.34 4.14
CA PRO A 155 -26.09 15.54 4.27
C PRO A 155 -25.92 14.14 3.70
N GLU A 156 -24.99 13.97 2.77
CA GLU A 156 -24.70 12.67 2.17
C GLU A 156 -23.93 11.77 3.16
N LYS A 157 -24.41 10.52 3.28
CA LYS A 157 -23.80 9.48 4.10
C LYS A 157 -23.39 8.28 3.25
N PHE A 158 -22.38 7.53 3.69
CA PHE A 158 -21.74 6.47 2.90
C PHE A 158 -21.90 5.09 3.53
N ASP A 159 -21.97 4.04 2.70
CA ASP A 159 -22.03 2.65 3.20
C ASP A 159 -20.70 2.23 3.83
N VAL A 160 -19.59 2.74 3.28
CA VAL A 160 -18.23 2.53 3.77
C VAL A 160 -17.50 3.86 3.93
N ILE A 161 -16.72 3.99 5.01
CA ILE A 161 -15.69 5.03 5.11
C ILE A 161 -14.34 4.36 5.29
N TYR A 162 -13.40 4.76 4.46
CA TYR A 162 -12.01 4.36 4.54
C TYR A 162 -11.20 5.54 5.08
N ASP A 163 -10.75 5.42 6.33
CA ASP A 163 -9.97 6.43 7.04
C ASP A 163 -8.47 6.15 6.93
N ALA A 164 -7.78 6.95 6.10
CA ALA A 164 -6.32 6.96 5.97
C ALA A 164 -5.69 8.22 6.60
N ILE A 165 -6.34 8.81 7.62
CA ILE A 165 -5.86 9.98 8.35
C ILE A 165 -5.93 9.85 9.89
N GLY A 166 -6.75 8.96 10.43
CA GLY A 166 -6.91 8.74 11.87
C GLY A 166 -7.96 9.66 12.49
N GLN A 167 -9.07 9.86 11.79
CA GLN A 167 -10.18 10.74 12.21
C GLN A 167 -11.48 9.95 12.37
N SER A 168 -11.40 8.78 13.00
CA SER A 168 -12.52 7.85 13.08
C SER A 168 -13.76 8.45 13.78
N GLU A 169 -13.59 9.32 14.79
CA GLU A 169 -14.67 10.06 15.46
C GLU A 169 -15.49 10.94 14.51
N ARG A 170 -14.84 11.50 13.48
CA ARG A 170 -15.50 12.28 12.43
C ARG A 170 -16.09 11.36 11.37
N ALA A 171 -15.37 10.29 11.01
CA ALA A 171 -15.82 9.27 10.07
C ALA A 171 -17.17 8.68 10.49
N VAL A 172 -17.34 8.27 11.75
CA VAL A 172 -18.60 7.64 12.22
C VAL A 172 -19.82 8.56 12.13
N LYS A 173 -19.65 9.86 11.91
CA LYS A 173 -20.77 10.81 11.66
C LYS A 173 -21.19 10.88 10.19
N ALA A 174 -20.38 10.36 9.28
CA ALA A 174 -20.62 10.36 7.83
C ALA A 174 -21.08 8.99 7.29
N ILE A 175 -21.22 7.97 8.15
CA ILE A 175 -21.72 6.64 7.73
C ILE A 175 -23.25 6.61 7.68
N LYS A 176 -23.77 5.72 6.83
CA LYS A 176 -25.15 5.25 6.91
C LYS A 176 -25.32 4.31 8.09
N GLU A 177 -26.57 4.13 8.55
CA GLU A 177 -26.92 3.09 9.51
C GLU A 177 -26.49 1.71 8.99
N GLY A 178 -25.84 0.91 9.84
CA GLY A 178 -25.28 -0.40 9.47
C GLY A 178 -24.02 -0.35 8.58
N GLY A 179 -23.52 0.84 8.25
CA GLY A 179 -22.28 1.04 7.50
C GLY A 179 -21.02 0.60 8.25
N LYS A 180 -19.89 0.65 7.56
CA LYS A 180 -18.57 0.26 8.11
C LYS A 180 -17.57 1.40 8.02
N VAL A 181 -16.84 1.64 9.10
CA VAL A 181 -15.65 2.50 9.09
C VAL A 181 -14.43 1.62 9.30
N VAL A 182 -13.47 1.70 8.38
CA VAL A 182 -12.15 1.08 8.54
C VAL A 182 -11.11 2.17 8.65
N THR A 183 -10.19 2.05 9.60
CA THR A 183 -9.02 2.93 9.72
C THR A 183 -7.73 2.14 9.67
N ILE A 184 -6.71 2.72 9.05
CA ILE A 184 -5.35 2.15 8.98
C ILE A 184 -4.36 2.91 9.85
N GLU A 185 -4.78 4.04 10.40
CA GLU A 185 -3.92 4.94 11.14
C GLU A 185 -3.90 4.55 12.63
N PRO A 186 -2.72 4.43 13.25
CA PRO A 186 -2.61 4.09 14.67
C PRO A 186 -2.97 5.27 15.59
N VAL A 187 -3.07 6.48 15.03
CA VAL A 187 -3.35 7.72 15.73
C VAL A 187 -4.86 8.02 15.78
N GLY A 188 -5.25 8.86 16.73
CA GLY A 188 -6.65 9.20 17.00
C GLY A 188 -7.36 8.14 17.84
N GLU A 189 -8.47 8.55 18.45
CA GLU A 189 -9.38 7.62 19.12
C GLU A 189 -10.05 6.72 18.07
N LEU A 190 -10.29 5.46 18.43
CA LEU A 190 -11.05 4.51 17.62
C LEU A 190 -12.51 4.55 18.09
N ALA A 191 -13.34 5.33 17.40
CA ALA A 191 -14.75 5.50 17.71
C ALA A 191 -15.58 4.34 17.15
N GLU A 192 -16.45 3.75 17.97
CA GLU A 192 -17.39 2.73 17.51
C GLU A 192 -18.35 3.30 16.43
N PRO A 193 -18.67 2.56 15.34
CA PRO A 193 -18.33 1.16 15.07
C PRO A 193 -17.06 0.98 14.20
N ALA A 194 -16.12 1.93 14.22
CA ALA A 194 -14.90 1.83 13.43
C ALA A 194 -13.98 0.72 13.94
N PHE A 195 -13.31 0.05 13.02
CA PHE A 195 -12.28 -0.94 13.34
C PHE A 195 -10.97 -0.60 12.65
N ARG A 196 -9.87 -1.04 13.28
CA ARG A 196 -8.52 -0.89 12.75
C ARG A 196 -8.00 -2.24 12.26
N PHE A 197 -7.22 -2.23 11.18
CA PHE A 197 -6.46 -3.40 10.77
C PHE A 197 -5.05 -3.00 10.32
N ILE A 198 -4.19 -4.01 10.21
CA ILE A 198 -2.86 -3.91 9.62
C ILE A 198 -2.82 -4.93 8.48
N LEU A 199 -2.26 -4.52 7.35
CA LEU A 199 -2.10 -5.36 6.16
C LEU A 199 -1.37 -6.68 6.51
N THR A 200 -1.88 -7.79 5.98
CA THR A 200 -1.10 -9.01 5.79
C THR A 200 -0.66 -9.11 4.33
N SER A 201 0.63 -8.90 4.07
CA SER A 201 1.17 -8.86 2.70
C SER A 201 1.08 -10.23 2.02
N SER A 202 0.72 -10.25 0.74
CA SER A 202 0.55 -11.48 -0.03
C SER A 202 0.81 -11.25 -1.51
N GLY A 203 1.70 -12.05 -2.09
CA GLY A 203 1.95 -12.09 -3.53
C GLY A 203 0.71 -12.52 -4.33
N ALA A 204 -0.06 -13.49 -3.82
CA ALA A 204 -1.29 -13.95 -4.47
C ALA A 204 -2.37 -12.84 -4.59
N MET A 205 -2.41 -11.92 -3.62
CA MET A 205 -3.27 -10.73 -3.70
C MET A 205 -2.82 -9.82 -4.83
N LEU A 206 -1.51 -9.58 -4.99
CA LEU A 206 -0.96 -8.80 -6.09
C LEU A 206 -1.27 -9.44 -7.45
N GLU A 207 -1.10 -10.76 -7.56
CA GLU A 207 -1.46 -11.52 -8.77
C GLU A 207 -2.93 -11.35 -9.17
N THR A 208 -3.84 -11.33 -8.18
CA THR A 208 -5.28 -11.08 -8.42
C THR A 208 -5.53 -9.70 -9.02
N LEU A 209 -4.68 -8.71 -8.71
CA LEU A 209 -4.80 -7.33 -9.17
C LEU A 209 -4.01 -7.03 -10.45
N ASN A 210 -3.09 -7.91 -10.86
CA ASN A 210 -2.25 -7.72 -12.05
C ASN A 210 -3.07 -7.43 -13.30
N ALA A 211 -4.19 -8.12 -13.51
CA ALA A 211 -5.04 -7.87 -14.69
C ALA A 211 -5.57 -6.42 -14.74
N PHE A 212 -5.87 -5.81 -13.59
CA PHE A 212 -6.33 -4.41 -13.50
C PHE A 212 -5.19 -3.41 -13.67
N LEU A 213 -3.97 -3.78 -13.27
CA LEU A 213 -2.76 -3.00 -13.52
C LEU A 213 -2.36 -3.04 -15.01
N GLU A 214 -2.45 -4.21 -15.63
CA GLU A 214 -2.09 -4.42 -17.04
C GLU A 214 -3.07 -3.75 -18.02
N ASN A 215 -4.36 -3.78 -17.72
CA ASN A 215 -5.36 -3.08 -18.54
C ASN A 215 -5.50 -1.59 -18.19
N GLY A 216 -4.72 -1.10 -17.23
CA GLY A 216 -4.67 0.32 -16.85
C GLY A 216 -5.94 0.83 -16.15
N LYS A 217 -6.84 -0.03 -15.68
CA LYS A 217 -7.98 0.37 -14.83
C LYS A 217 -7.51 0.81 -13.44
N VAL A 218 -6.45 0.20 -12.94
CA VAL A 218 -5.74 0.65 -11.75
C VAL A 218 -4.35 1.06 -12.19
N LYS A 219 -3.92 2.24 -11.80
CA LYS A 219 -2.64 2.81 -12.21
C LYS A 219 -1.78 3.13 -10.99
N PRO A 220 -0.45 2.95 -11.09
CA PRO A 220 0.46 3.59 -10.16
C PRO A 220 0.23 5.11 -10.24
N VAL A 221 0.26 5.76 -9.10
CA VAL A 221 0.35 7.21 -9.04
C VAL A 221 1.77 7.49 -8.57
N ILE A 222 2.49 8.39 -9.23
CA ILE A 222 3.84 8.78 -8.82
C ILE A 222 3.78 10.24 -8.38
N ASP A 223 4.49 10.58 -7.30
CA ASP A 223 4.54 11.97 -6.84
C ASP A 223 5.13 12.88 -7.94
N PRO A 224 4.57 14.09 -8.18
CA PRO A 224 5.10 15.01 -9.19
C PRO A 224 6.57 15.43 -8.98
N ARG A 225 7.11 15.31 -7.75
CA ARG A 225 8.55 15.52 -7.51
C ARG A 225 9.43 14.41 -8.09
N GLY A 226 8.83 13.31 -8.54
CA GLY A 226 9.49 12.19 -9.18
C GLY A 226 10.21 11.28 -8.18
N THR A 227 11.18 10.54 -8.71
CA THR A 227 11.98 9.58 -7.95
C THR A 227 13.21 10.23 -7.32
N PHE A 228 13.69 9.65 -6.23
CA PHE A 228 14.94 10.04 -5.59
C PHE A 228 16.04 9.05 -5.97
N ALA A 229 17.25 9.55 -6.23
CA ALA A 229 18.41 8.66 -6.39
C ALA A 229 18.70 7.96 -5.05
N PHE A 230 19.35 6.78 -5.09
CA PHE A 230 19.69 6.04 -3.87
C PHE A 230 20.48 6.88 -2.85
N SER A 231 21.43 7.71 -3.32
CA SER A 231 22.20 8.63 -2.47
C SER A 231 21.36 9.72 -1.79
N GLN A 232 20.12 9.91 -2.26
CA GLN A 232 19.17 10.89 -1.74
C GLN A 232 18.13 10.27 -0.79
N THR A 233 18.40 9.07 -0.26
CA THR A 233 17.55 8.39 0.73
C THR A 233 17.09 9.33 1.86
N PRO A 234 17.99 10.08 2.54
CA PRO A 234 17.56 10.92 3.66
C PRO A 234 16.59 12.02 3.22
N GLN A 235 16.80 12.62 2.04
CA GLN A 235 15.93 13.66 1.48
C GLN A 235 14.55 13.11 1.11
N ALA A 236 14.48 11.88 0.61
CA ALA A 236 13.22 11.20 0.35
C ALA A 236 12.42 11.03 1.66
N PHE A 237 13.06 10.54 2.74
CA PHE A 237 12.42 10.42 4.05
C PHE A 237 11.96 11.77 4.62
N SER A 238 12.82 12.80 4.58
CA SER A 238 12.43 14.14 5.04
C SER A 238 11.25 14.70 4.24
N TYR A 239 11.14 14.40 2.95
CA TYR A 239 9.98 14.78 2.17
C TYR A 239 8.72 13.99 2.57
N LEU A 240 8.83 12.68 2.78
CA LEU A 240 7.74 11.83 3.26
C LEU A 240 7.13 12.35 4.57
N GLU A 241 7.99 12.71 5.53
CA GLU A 241 7.62 13.19 6.85
C GLU A 241 6.85 14.52 6.83
N THR A 242 6.92 15.28 5.73
CA THR A 242 6.13 16.52 5.58
C THR A 242 4.63 16.25 5.44
N GLY A 243 4.23 15.00 5.15
CA GLY A 243 2.83 14.61 4.90
C GLY A 243 2.23 15.20 3.62
N ARG A 244 3.03 15.88 2.79
CA ARG A 244 2.59 16.53 1.54
C ARG A 244 2.68 15.63 0.32
N VAL A 245 3.34 14.48 0.45
CA VAL A 245 3.55 13.53 -0.64
C VAL A 245 2.21 13.04 -1.16
N THR A 246 2.10 12.98 -2.47
CA THR A 246 0.90 12.57 -3.17
C THR A 246 0.83 11.05 -3.29
N VAL A 247 1.96 10.31 -3.17
CA VAL A 247 2.03 8.84 -3.28
C VAL A 247 3.30 8.23 -2.62
N SER A 248 3.52 6.92 -2.78
CA SER A 248 4.74 6.20 -2.41
C SER A 248 5.99 6.85 -3.01
N LEU A 249 7.02 7.00 -2.19
CA LEU A 249 8.34 7.46 -2.59
C LEU A 249 9.17 6.25 -2.99
N ASP A 250 9.29 6.02 -4.29
CA ASP A 250 10.25 5.04 -4.77
C ASP A 250 11.63 5.70 -4.87
N MET A 251 12.61 4.99 -4.33
CA MET A 251 14.01 5.35 -4.49
C MET A 251 14.57 4.43 -5.55
N GLN A 252 15.24 5.01 -6.56
CA GLN A 252 15.95 4.23 -7.55
C GLN A 252 17.07 3.43 -6.87
N VAL A 253 16.74 2.23 -6.42
CA VAL A 253 17.71 1.19 -6.17
C VAL A 253 17.90 0.52 -7.53
N HIS A 254 19.09 0.70 -8.11
CA HIS A 254 19.48 -0.07 -9.30
C HIS A 254 19.20 -1.55 -9.03
N VAL A 255 18.32 -2.12 -9.86
CA VAL A 255 18.01 -3.55 -10.06
C VAL A 255 18.56 -4.43 -8.94
N SER A 256 17.71 -4.69 -7.95
CA SER A 256 18.12 -5.48 -6.81
C SER A 256 18.43 -6.92 -7.21
N LYS A 257 19.60 -7.42 -6.79
CA LYS A 257 20.22 -8.63 -7.33
C LYS A 257 20.36 -9.79 -6.30
N PHE A 258 19.38 -10.10 -5.48
CA PHE A 258 19.30 -11.24 -4.52
C PHE A 258 20.43 -12.32 -4.47
N THR A 259 21.12 -12.46 -3.33
CA THR A 259 21.92 -13.66 -2.97
C THR A 259 21.65 -14.14 -1.55
N TRP A 260 21.64 -15.46 -1.34
CA TRP A 260 21.31 -16.15 -0.08
C TRP A 260 22.57 -16.59 0.70
N ASN A 261 22.44 -16.75 2.03
CA ASN A 261 23.37 -17.53 2.85
C ASN A 261 22.65 -18.46 3.83
N LEU A 262 23.02 -19.74 3.85
CA LEU A 262 22.38 -20.83 4.61
C LEU A 262 23.12 -21.14 5.93
N SER A 263 22.30 -21.50 6.92
CA SER A 263 22.56 -22.37 8.08
C SER A 263 23.26 -21.80 9.32
N THR A 264 22.54 -21.81 10.44
CA THR A 264 23.12 -22.13 11.75
C THR A 264 23.03 -23.64 11.95
N ASN A 265 24.19 -24.30 11.91
CA ASN A 265 24.37 -25.69 12.33
C ASN A 265 24.13 -25.82 13.84
N SER A 266 23.16 -26.61 14.27
CA SER A 266 23.12 -27.16 15.63
C SER A 266 23.70 -28.57 15.60
N SER A 267 25.01 -28.68 15.77
CA SER A 267 25.70 -29.94 16.02
C SER A 267 25.54 -30.35 17.48
N ASN A 268 24.97 -31.55 17.68
CA ASN A 268 25.24 -32.52 18.73
C ASN A 268 25.96 -32.04 20.02
N GLN A 269 25.26 -32.13 21.16
CA GLN A 269 25.87 -32.57 22.40
C GLN A 269 25.19 -33.87 22.86
N THR A 270 25.94 -34.96 22.74
CA THR A 270 25.73 -36.25 23.40
C THR A 270 26.12 -36.15 24.87
N SER A 271 25.30 -36.73 25.73
CA SER A 271 25.60 -37.42 27.01
C SER A 271 27.02 -37.30 27.59
N ARG A 272 27.14 -36.68 28.76
CA ARG A 272 27.54 -37.31 30.04
C ARG A 272 27.38 -36.31 31.18
#